data_AF-A0A662P6N6-F1
#
_entry.id   AF-A0A662P6N6-F1
#
_cell.length_a   1.000
_cell.length_b   1.000
_cell.length_c   1.000
_cell.angle_alpha   90.00
_cell.angle_beta   90.00
_cell.angle_gamma   90.00
#
_symmetry.space_group_name_H-M   'P 1'
#
loop_
_entity.id
_entity.type
_entity.pdbx_description
1 polymer ?
#
loop_
_entity_poly.entity_id
_entity_poly.type
_entity_poly.pdbx_seq_one_letter_code
_entity_poly.pdbx_strand_id
1 'polypeptide(L)'
;MTAKELTGNRQLSLIITLLYLFYPPTHITNVDDFHLEALVPIIVFSAFYYYFKGRRLLYMLFIFLLTITIDFTIILALFIGIYIVIRNYKGVIAIIRRQEVDPEVRADVILGLSTVVFSLIMGFIAMKTISSFGPPPLKESNLFPIFGSNLQEISRGFLDPRRVYHAIRFDFFGKITYILLLFVPLLFLPLLGLYELIMCIPWISLIMLTQYSYLYQYGSFHAGGFFGPFAILAALAGAKRLLELNYSKATRILHTLFVFGLIISLILTPLNPFIQRILPGIAYMDYPKPSPHYRY
;
A
#
# COMPACT_ATOMS: atom_id res chain seq x y z
N MET A 1 13.51 -7.08 -8.53
CA MET A 1 12.77 -8.00 -9.39
C MET A 1 11.87 -7.17 -10.28
N THR A 2 12.17 -7.10 -11.56
CA THR A 2 11.29 -6.47 -12.56
C THR A 2 10.23 -7.46 -13.04
N ALA A 3 9.13 -7.00 -13.65
CA ALA A 3 8.14 -7.88 -14.25
C ALA A 3 8.75 -8.84 -15.30
N LYS A 4 9.79 -8.39 -16.00
CA LYS A 4 10.56 -9.21 -16.96
C LYS A 4 11.39 -10.29 -16.28
N GLU A 5 12.12 -9.94 -15.23
CA GLU A 5 12.86 -10.91 -14.42
C GLU A 5 11.93 -11.95 -13.78
N LEU A 6 10.73 -11.52 -13.38
CA LEU A 6 9.72 -12.39 -12.81
C LEU A 6 9.15 -13.38 -13.81
N THR A 7 8.68 -12.87 -14.95
CA THR A 7 7.83 -13.65 -15.85
C THR A 7 8.61 -14.42 -16.89
N GLY A 8 9.86 -14.03 -17.20
CA GLY A 8 10.60 -14.56 -18.34
C GLY A 8 9.95 -14.26 -19.70
N ASN A 9 8.84 -13.51 -19.74
CA ASN A 9 7.99 -13.32 -20.91
C ASN A 9 7.75 -11.82 -21.15
N ARG A 10 8.17 -11.34 -22.32
CA ARG A 10 8.06 -9.92 -22.71
C ARG A 10 6.62 -9.44 -22.79
N GLN A 11 5.72 -10.22 -23.38
CA GLN A 11 4.31 -9.84 -23.51
C GLN A 11 3.65 -9.75 -22.14
N LEU A 12 3.87 -10.77 -21.29
CA LEU A 12 3.31 -10.78 -19.95
C LEU A 12 3.81 -9.60 -19.11
N SER A 13 5.09 -9.26 -19.24
CA SER A 13 5.68 -8.08 -18.60
C SER A 13 5.02 -6.77 -19.06
N LEU A 14 4.75 -6.62 -20.35
CA LEU A 14 4.08 -5.44 -20.89
C LEU A 14 2.65 -5.31 -20.36
N ILE A 15 1.89 -6.41 -20.32
CA ILE A 15 0.51 -6.38 -19.80
C ILE A 15 0.51 -6.01 -18.32
N ILE A 16 1.44 -6.53 -17.52
CA ILE A 16 1.59 -6.15 -16.10
C ILE A 16 1.90 -4.65 -15.96
N THR A 17 2.80 -4.11 -16.78
CA THR A 17 3.11 -2.68 -16.75
C THR A 17 1.90 -1.83 -17.13
N LEU A 18 1.14 -2.24 -18.15
CA LEU A 18 -0.11 -1.56 -18.53
C LEU A 18 -1.16 -1.68 -17.42
N LEU A 19 -1.29 -2.84 -16.80
CA LEU A 19 -2.20 -3.05 -15.68
C LEU A 19 -1.87 -2.12 -14.51
N TYR A 20 -0.59 -1.94 -14.17
CA TYR A 20 -0.18 -0.95 -13.17
C TYR A 20 -0.56 0.47 -13.57
N LEU A 21 -0.29 0.87 -14.82
CA LEU A 21 -0.56 2.22 -15.31
C LEU A 21 -2.06 2.55 -15.32
N PHE A 22 -2.89 1.58 -15.72
CA PHE A 22 -4.34 1.73 -15.80
C PHE A 22 -5.07 1.29 -14.53
N TYR A 23 -4.37 0.75 -13.53
CA TYR A 23 -4.95 0.36 -12.26
C TYR A 23 -5.70 1.56 -11.66
N PRO A 24 -7.03 1.51 -11.44
CA PRO A 24 -7.82 2.72 -11.21
C PRO A 24 -7.31 3.58 -10.05
N PRO A 25 -6.90 3.03 -8.89
CA PRO A 25 -6.29 3.83 -7.83
C PRO A 25 -5.04 4.57 -8.28
N THR A 26 -4.11 3.92 -8.99
CA THR A 26 -2.91 4.59 -9.54
C THR A 26 -3.30 5.66 -10.54
N HIS A 27 -4.27 5.37 -11.39
CA HIS A 27 -4.74 6.32 -12.40
C HIS A 27 -5.40 7.56 -11.76
N ILE A 28 -6.24 7.38 -10.73
CA ILE A 28 -6.90 8.46 -9.99
C ILE A 28 -5.86 9.42 -9.39
N THR A 29 -4.83 8.89 -8.74
CA THR A 29 -3.75 9.70 -8.13
C THR A 29 -2.99 10.55 -9.17
N ASN A 30 -3.09 10.25 -10.47
CA ASN A 30 -2.41 11.00 -11.54
C ASN A 30 -3.31 11.99 -12.29
N VAL A 31 -4.64 11.92 -12.16
CA VAL A 31 -5.59 12.67 -13.02
C VAL A 31 -6.43 13.72 -12.27
N ASP A 32 -6.53 13.62 -10.95
CA ASP A 32 -7.33 14.58 -10.17
C ASP A 32 -6.61 15.93 -10.02
N ASP A 33 -5.49 15.92 -9.32
CA ASP A 33 -4.60 17.03 -8.98
C ASP A 33 -3.34 16.48 -8.28
N PHE A 34 -2.28 17.30 -8.21
CA PHE A 34 -1.01 16.81 -7.65
C PHE A 34 -1.10 16.64 -6.12
N HIS A 35 -0.93 15.40 -5.69
CA HIS A 35 -0.87 14.98 -4.30
C HIS A 35 0.45 14.27 -4.00
N LEU A 36 0.99 14.43 -2.79
CA LEU A 36 2.29 13.84 -2.41
C LEU A 36 2.26 12.31 -2.48
N GLU A 37 1.08 11.71 -2.34
CA GLU A 37 0.80 10.29 -2.54
C GLU A 37 1.24 9.77 -3.91
N ALA A 38 1.25 10.61 -4.94
CA ALA A 38 1.71 10.25 -6.29
C ALA A 38 3.21 9.88 -6.33
N LEU A 39 4.00 10.36 -5.37
CA LEU A 39 5.43 10.03 -5.25
C LEU A 39 5.66 8.66 -4.61
N VAL A 40 4.71 8.16 -3.83
CA VAL A 40 4.87 6.92 -3.05
C VAL A 40 5.16 5.70 -3.95
N PRO A 41 4.45 5.46 -5.06
CA PRO A 41 4.72 4.30 -5.91
C PRO A 41 6.14 4.26 -6.45
N ILE A 42 6.67 5.37 -6.97
CA ILE A 42 8.01 5.39 -7.54
C ILE A 42 9.09 5.21 -6.47
N ILE A 43 8.89 5.78 -5.27
CA ILE A 43 9.80 5.61 -4.14
C ILE A 43 9.79 4.15 -3.65
N VAL A 44 8.61 3.57 -3.44
CA VAL A 44 8.44 2.18 -2.98
C VAL A 44 9.01 1.19 -3.99
N PHE A 45 8.67 1.32 -5.28
CA PHE A 45 9.22 0.43 -6.31
C PHE A 45 10.73 0.56 -6.44
N SER A 46 11.28 1.77 -6.28
CA SER A 46 12.73 1.97 -6.29
C SER A 46 13.39 1.32 -5.07
N ALA A 47 12.81 1.45 -3.88
CA ALA A 47 13.28 0.74 -2.69
C ALA A 47 13.33 -0.78 -2.96
N PHE A 48 12.22 -1.38 -3.41
CA PHE A 48 12.18 -2.80 -3.72
C PHE A 48 13.13 -3.21 -4.84
N TYR A 49 13.26 -2.39 -5.88
CA TYR A 49 14.23 -2.63 -6.94
C TYR A 49 15.65 -2.77 -6.38
N TYR A 50 16.08 -1.84 -5.53
CA TYR A 50 17.42 -1.88 -4.93
C TYR A 50 17.58 -2.96 -3.86
N TYR A 51 16.53 -3.27 -3.09
CA TYR A 51 16.48 -4.40 -2.18
C TYR A 51 16.78 -5.71 -2.93
N PHE A 52 16.03 -5.99 -4.00
CA PHE A 52 16.22 -7.20 -4.80
C PHE A 52 17.54 -7.24 -5.57
N LYS A 53 18.21 -6.11 -5.77
CA LYS A 53 19.56 -6.04 -6.37
C LYS A 53 20.68 -6.12 -5.33
N GLY A 54 20.37 -6.31 -4.04
CA GLY A 54 21.35 -6.34 -2.96
C GLY A 54 22.00 -4.98 -2.66
N ARG A 55 21.50 -3.88 -3.25
CA ARG A 55 22.06 -2.52 -3.08
C ARG A 55 21.45 -1.83 -1.86
N ARG A 56 21.87 -2.29 -0.67
CA ARG A 56 21.28 -1.94 0.63
C ARG A 56 21.28 -0.44 0.95
N LEU A 57 22.36 0.29 0.60
CA LEU A 57 22.44 1.73 0.83
C LEU A 57 21.40 2.51 0.01
N LEU A 58 21.24 2.14 -1.27
CA LEU A 58 20.22 2.76 -2.12
C LEU A 58 18.82 2.40 -1.65
N TYR A 59 18.58 1.16 -1.22
CA TYR A 59 17.31 0.81 -0.56
C TYR A 59 17.04 1.72 0.64
N MET A 60 18.01 1.89 1.56
CA MET A 60 17.83 2.74 2.75
C MET A 60 17.64 4.22 2.38
N LEU A 61 18.28 4.71 1.31
CA LEU A 61 18.03 6.03 0.77
C LEU A 61 16.55 6.19 0.36
N PHE A 62 15.99 5.23 -0.38
CA PHE A 62 14.57 5.29 -0.76
C PHE A 62 13.62 5.10 0.41
N ILE A 63 13.98 4.33 1.44
CA ILE A 63 13.24 4.30 2.71
C ILE A 63 13.27 5.66 3.40
N PHE A 64 14.43 6.33 3.47
CA PHE A 64 14.54 7.68 4.01
C PHE A 64 13.64 8.65 3.23
N LEU A 65 13.73 8.68 1.90
CA LEU A 65 12.88 9.50 1.03
C LEU A 65 11.39 9.21 1.26
N LEU A 66 11.02 7.94 1.43
CA LEU A 66 9.66 7.56 1.75
C LEU A 66 9.20 8.22 3.05
N THR A 67 9.99 8.11 4.13
CA THR A 67 9.63 8.66 5.46
C THR A 67 9.53 10.18 5.54
N ILE A 68 10.10 10.92 4.59
CA ILE A 68 10.02 12.38 4.52
C ILE A 68 8.98 12.88 3.50
N THR A 69 8.25 11.98 2.83
CA THR A 69 7.26 12.34 1.81
C THR A 69 5.98 12.90 2.43
N ILE A 70 5.35 12.14 3.32
CA ILE A 70 4.14 12.52 4.06
C ILE A 70 4.10 11.68 5.34
N ASP A 71 3.48 12.16 6.41
CA ASP A 71 3.54 11.50 7.73
C ASP A 71 3.09 10.02 7.73
N PHE A 72 2.06 9.67 6.96
CA PHE A 72 1.56 8.30 6.87
C PHE A 72 2.57 7.31 6.28
N THR A 73 3.50 7.75 5.40
CA THR A 73 4.46 6.84 4.76
C THR A 73 5.51 6.30 5.74
N ILE A 74 5.65 6.89 6.93
CA ILE A 74 6.47 6.33 8.01
C ILE A 74 5.92 4.98 8.46
N ILE A 75 4.60 4.84 8.55
CA ILE A 75 3.94 3.57 8.89
C ILE A 75 4.13 2.57 7.74
N LEU A 76 4.09 3.03 6.48
CA LEU A 76 4.38 2.17 5.33
C LEU A 76 5.83 1.65 5.36
N ALA A 77 6.82 2.51 5.65
CA ALA A 77 8.21 2.13 5.80
C ALA A 77 8.41 1.10 6.94
N LEU A 78 7.72 1.30 8.07
CA LEU A 78 7.72 0.35 9.19
C LEU A 78 7.24 -1.04 8.72
N PHE A 79 6.13 -1.11 7.98
CA PHE A 79 5.59 -2.38 7.50
C PHE A 79 6.41 -3.01 6.37
N ILE A 80 7.13 -2.24 5.56
CA ILE A 80 8.15 -2.77 4.64
C ILE A 80 9.25 -3.48 5.44
N GLY A 81 9.75 -2.86 6.52
CA GLY A 81 10.75 -3.48 7.40
C GLY A 81 10.24 -4.76 8.05
N ILE A 82 9.02 -4.74 8.60
CA ILE A 82 8.35 -5.91 9.18
C ILE A 82 8.21 -7.03 8.14
N TYR A 83 7.79 -6.69 6.91
CA TYR A 83 7.68 -7.65 5.82
C TYR A 83 9.02 -8.35 5.54
N ILE A 84 10.13 -7.61 5.44
CA ILE A 84 11.46 -8.20 5.18
C ILE A 84 11.86 -9.17 6.31
N VAL A 85 11.58 -8.81 7.57
CA VAL A 85 11.85 -9.68 8.73
C VAL A 85 10.99 -10.94 8.68
N ILE A 86 9.68 -10.81 8.43
CA ILE A 86 8.75 -11.94 8.37
C ILE A 86 9.08 -12.87 7.20
N ARG A 87 9.40 -12.32 6.02
CA ARG A 87 9.83 -13.10 4.86
C ARG A 87 11.05 -13.97 5.17
N ASN A 88 11.92 -13.52 6.07
CA ASN A 88 13.13 -14.20 6.50
C ASN A 88 13.02 -14.84 7.90
N TYR A 89 11.81 -15.17 8.37
CA TYR A 89 11.57 -15.66 9.75
C TYR A 89 12.44 -16.86 10.14
N LYS A 90 12.73 -17.79 9.22
CA LYS A 90 13.62 -18.93 9.48
C LYS A 90 15.04 -18.48 9.81
N GLY A 91 15.54 -17.48 9.07
CA GLY A 91 16.84 -16.85 9.33
C GLY A 91 16.87 -16.14 10.68
N VAL A 92 15.79 -15.44 11.05
CA VAL A 92 15.63 -14.83 12.38
C VAL A 92 15.74 -15.88 13.48
N ILE A 93 15.00 -16.99 13.37
CA ILE A 93 15.01 -18.08 14.34
C ILE A 93 16.41 -18.69 14.46
N ALA A 94 17.10 -18.92 13.33
CA ALA A 94 18.44 -19.48 13.30
C ALA A 94 19.46 -18.54 13.97
N ILE A 95 19.39 -17.22 13.72
CA ILE A 95 20.25 -16.21 14.39
C ILE A 95 20.03 -16.23 15.91
N ILE A 96 18.77 -16.25 16.37
CA ILE A 96 18.43 -16.30 17.80
C ILE A 96 18.99 -17.59 18.45
N ARG A 97 18.90 -18.71 17.74
CA ARG A 97 19.43 -20.01 18.17
C ARG A 97 20.95 -20.15 17.99
N ARG A 98 21.65 -19.08 17.57
CA ARG A 98 23.10 -19.06 17.31
C ARG A 98 23.54 -20.14 16.30
N GLN A 99 22.69 -20.45 15.34
CA GLN A 99 23.00 -21.36 14.25
C GLN A 99 23.69 -20.60 13.11
N GLU A 100 24.42 -21.33 12.27
CA GLU A 100 24.95 -20.76 11.03
C GLU A 100 23.80 -20.33 10.12
N VAL A 101 23.91 -19.13 9.57
CA VAL A 101 22.93 -18.54 8.66
C VAL A 101 23.66 -17.99 7.46
N ASP A 102 23.09 -18.24 6.28
CA ASP A 102 23.57 -17.67 5.03
C ASP A 102 23.82 -16.14 5.21
N PRO A 103 25.01 -15.63 4.84
CA PRO A 103 25.33 -14.21 4.93
C PRO A 103 24.30 -13.28 4.28
N GLU A 104 23.68 -13.70 3.17
CA GLU A 104 22.64 -12.93 2.49
C GLU A 104 21.37 -12.85 3.33
N VAL A 105 20.89 -13.98 3.85
CA VAL A 105 19.71 -14.05 4.72
C VAL A 105 19.94 -13.23 5.99
N ARG A 106 21.13 -13.35 6.60
CA ARG A 106 21.49 -12.57 7.79
C ARG A 106 21.43 -11.08 7.50
N ALA A 107 21.94 -10.65 6.36
CA ALA A 107 21.95 -9.25 6.00
C ALA A 107 20.55 -8.70 5.67
N ASP A 108 19.68 -9.51 5.07
CA ASP A 108 18.27 -9.18 4.85
C ASP A 108 17.52 -8.99 6.18
N VAL A 109 17.75 -9.88 7.16
CA VAL A 109 17.18 -9.75 8.50
C VAL A 109 17.65 -8.45 9.17
N ILE A 110 18.95 -8.16 9.09
CA ILE A 110 19.52 -6.90 9.63
C ILE A 110 18.88 -5.71 8.93
N LEU A 111 18.78 -5.72 7.60
CA LEU A 111 18.19 -4.63 6.82
C LEU A 111 16.71 -4.39 7.20
N GLY A 112 15.93 -5.45 7.36
CA GLY A 112 14.54 -5.38 7.81
C GLY A 112 14.42 -4.77 9.21
N LEU A 113 15.22 -5.25 10.17
CA LEU A 113 15.27 -4.69 11.53
C LEU A 113 15.73 -3.22 11.55
N SER A 114 16.76 -2.88 10.77
CA SER A 114 17.22 -1.50 10.61
C SER A 114 16.14 -0.61 10.03
N THR A 115 15.36 -1.09 9.06
CA THR A 115 14.21 -0.36 8.49
C THR A 115 13.13 -0.11 9.56
N VAL A 116 12.82 -1.10 10.38
CA VAL A 116 11.86 -0.98 11.50
C VAL A 116 12.33 0.08 12.50
N VAL A 117 13.56 -0.06 13.00
CA VAL A 117 14.13 0.88 13.98
C VAL A 117 14.21 2.29 13.41
N PHE A 118 14.67 2.43 12.17
CA PHE A 118 14.74 3.71 11.47
C PHE A 118 13.35 4.36 11.33
N SER A 119 12.32 3.59 10.96
CA SER A 119 10.95 4.10 10.82
C SER A 119 10.38 4.58 12.16
N LEU A 120 10.66 3.88 13.26
CA LEU A 120 10.25 4.30 14.60
C LEU A 120 10.95 5.61 15.03
N ILE A 121 12.25 5.74 14.75
CA ILE A 121 13.00 6.98 15.00
C ILE A 121 12.42 8.13 14.16
N MET A 122 12.16 7.91 12.88
CA MET A 122 11.54 8.91 12.00
C MET A 122 10.15 9.31 12.45
N GLY A 123 9.35 8.36 12.97
CA GLY A 123 8.05 8.66 13.58
C GLY A 123 8.18 9.61 14.76
N PHE A 124 9.13 9.36 15.67
CA PHE A 124 9.40 10.28 16.79
C PHE A 124 9.85 11.66 16.32
N ILE A 125 10.75 11.73 15.33
CA ILE A 125 11.22 12.98 14.74
C ILE A 125 10.05 13.74 14.11
N ALA A 126 9.23 13.08 13.29
CA ALA A 126 8.08 13.69 12.62
C ALA A 126 7.08 14.28 13.63
N MET A 127 6.73 13.52 14.68
CA MET A 127 5.86 14.01 15.76
C MET A 127 6.39 15.28 16.40
N LYS A 128 7.69 15.32 16.73
CA LYS A 128 8.32 16.49 17.35
C LYS A 128 8.36 17.67 16.39
N THR A 129 8.70 17.44 15.12
CA THR A 129 8.76 18.47 14.09
C THR A 129 7.38 19.09 13.88
N ILE A 130 6.34 18.28 13.63
CA ILE A 130 4.97 18.79 13.41
C ILE A 130 4.48 19.59 14.62
N SER A 131 4.67 19.07 15.83
CA SER A 131 4.28 19.75 17.08
C SER A 131 5.05 21.06 17.33
N SER A 132 6.19 21.27 16.68
CA SER A 132 6.95 22.53 16.79
C SER A 132 6.37 23.63 15.91
N PHE A 133 5.62 23.27 14.87
CA PHE A 133 5.02 24.21 13.90
C PHE A 133 3.50 24.31 14.02
N GLY A 134 2.86 23.48 14.85
CA GLY A 134 1.40 23.43 14.96
C GLY A 134 0.92 22.52 16.10
N PRO A 135 -0.40 22.26 16.17
CA PRO A 135 -0.92 21.31 17.15
C PRO A 135 -0.30 19.92 16.93
N PRO A 136 -0.13 19.13 18.01
CA PRO A 136 0.37 17.78 17.90
C PRO A 136 -0.46 16.94 16.91
N PRO A 137 0.17 16.04 16.15
CA PRO A 137 -0.54 15.14 15.24
C PRO A 137 -1.69 14.42 15.93
N LEU A 138 -2.79 14.24 15.19
CA LEU A 138 -4.05 13.63 15.62
C LEU A 138 -4.83 14.40 16.70
N LYS A 139 -4.39 15.58 17.12
CA LYS A 139 -5.20 16.44 17.99
C LYS A 139 -6.48 16.87 17.27
N GLU A 140 -7.62 16.56 17.87
CA GLU A 140 -8.97 16.85 17.33
C GLU A 140 -9.20 16.35 15.90
N SER A 141 -8.51 15.27 15.52
CA SER A 141 -8.57 14.73 14.18
C SER A 141 -9.88 13.97 13.93
N ASN A 142 -10.49 14.24 12.77
CA ASN A 142 -11.65 13.49 12.28
C ASN A 142 -11.34 12.04 11.85
N LEU A 143 -10.06 11.64 11.88
CA LEU A 143 -9.63 10.29 11.48
C LEU A 143 -10.17 9.20 12.42
N PHE A 144 -10.18 9.45 13.73
CA PHE A 144 -10.44 8.44 14.76
C PHE A 144 -11.35 8.94 15.89
N PRO A 145 -12.52 9.55 15.61
CA PRO A 145 -13.32 10.25 16.61
C PRO A 145 -13.82 9.36 17.76
N ILE A 146 -14.09 8.08 17.52
CA ILE A 146 -14.48 7.11 18.56
C ILE A 146 -13.32 6.75 19.51
N PHE A 147 -12.07 6.82 19.03
CA PHE A 147 -10.92 6.36 19.79
C PHE A 147 -10.39 7.43 20.74
N GLY A 148 -10.50 8.71 20.36
CA GLY A 148 -10.10 9.81 21.21
C GLY A 148 -9.79 11.08 20.43
N SER A 149 -9.44 12.12 21.17
CA SER A 149 -9.13 13.46 20.64
C SER A 149 -7.63 13.74 20.46
N ASN A 150 -6.77 12.81 20.88
CA ASN A 150 -5.32 12.94 20.83
C ASN A 150 -4.65 11.57 20.76
N LEU A 151 -3.35 11.54 20.46
CA LEU A 151 -2.59 10.30 20.28
C LEU A 151 -2.69 9.34 21.48
N GLN A 152 -2.65 9.85 22.72
CA GLN A 152 -2.71 8.99 23.91
C GLN A 152 -4.08 8.34 24.08
N GLU A 153 -5.15 9.11 23.91
CA GLU A 153 -6.52 8.59 23.96
C GLU A 153 -6.78 7.61 22.81
N ILE A 154 -6.37 7.96 21.59
CA ILE A 154 -6.51 7.08 20.41
C ILE A 154 -5.79 5.76 20.65
N SER A 155 -4.55 5.80 21.16
CA SER A 155 -3.78 4.58 21.46
C SER A 155 -4.48 3.70 22.50
N ARG A 156 -5.06 4.29 23.56
CA ARG A 156 -5.87 3.54 24.53
C ARG A 156 -7.18 3.04 23.93
N GLY A 157 -7.79 3.81 23.05
CA GLY A 157 -9.00 3.46 22.34
C GLY A 157 -8.83 2.23 21.45
N PHE A 158 -7.68 2.07 20.80
CA PHE A 158 -7.37 0.86 20.02
C PHE A 158 -7.27 -0.41 20.89
N LEU A 159 -7.03 -0.27 22.20
CA LEU A 159 -7.01 -1.38 23.14
C LEU A 159 -8.40 -1.70 23.72
N ASP A 160 -9.42 -0.89 23.43
CA ASP A 160 -10.82 -1.12 23.83
C ASP A 160 -11.56 -1.92 22.73
N PRO A 161 -11.85 -3.22 22.95
CA PRO A 161 -12.49 -4.06 21.93
C PRO A 161 -13.88 -3.56 21.51
N ARG A 162 -14.60 -2.86 22.40
CA ARG A 162 -15.93 -2.33 22.09
C ARG A 162 -15.81 -1.18 21.10
N ARG A 163 -14.89 -0.24 21.33
CA ARG A 163 -14.62 0.87 20.40
C ARG A 163 -14.15 0.38 19.05
N VAL A 164 -13.25 -0.61 19.02
CA VAL A 164 -12.77 -1.23 17.78
C VAL A 164 -13.92 -1.87 17.01
N TYR A 165 -14.78 -2.64 17.70
CA TYR A 165 -15.97 -3.23 17.08
C TYR A 165 -16.92 -2.17 16.49
N HIS A 166 -17.17 -1.09 17.23
CA HIS A 166 -17.99 0.03 16.73
C HIS A 166 -17.40 0.69 15.49
N ALA A 167 -16.08 0.92 15.48
CA ALA A 167 -15.37 1.50 14.35
C ALA A 167 -15.44 0.61 13.10
N ILE A 168 -15.24 -0.70 13.25
CA ILE A 168 -15.33 -1.68 12.16
C ILE A 168 -16.75 -1.75 11.59
N ARG A 169 -17.77 -1.72 12.45
CA ARG A 169 -19.18 -1.81 12.03
C ARG A 169 -19.66 -0.53 11.32
N PHE A 170 -19.07 0.62 11.63
CA PHE A 170 -19.42 1.89 10.99
C PHE A 170 -19.14 1.84 9.48
N ASP A 171 -20.21 2.04 8.69
CA ASP A 171 -20.24 1.90 7.23
C ASP A 171 -19.50 0.64 6.72
N PHE A 172 -19.79 -0.50 7.34
CA PHE A 172 -19.13 -1.76 7.02
C PHE A 172 -19.22 -2.12 5.53
N PHE A 173 -20.40 -1.94 4.92
CA PHE A 173 -20.59 -2.27 3.51
C PHE A 173 -19.81 -1.33 2.58
N GLY A 174 -19.74 -0.03 2.87
CA GLY A 174 -18.91 0.91 2.13
C GLY A 174 -17.44 0.54 2.16
N LYS A 175 -16.91 0.24 3.35
CA LYS A 175 -15.51 -0.19 3.55
C LYS A 175 -15.18 -1.49 2.82
N ILE A 176 -16.03 -2.51 2.93
CA ILE A 176 -15.83 -3.79 2.23
C ILE A 176 -15.91 -3.60 0.72
N THR A 177 -16.88 -2.82 0.23
CA THR A 177 -17.01 -2.52 -1.21
C THR A 177 -15.76 -1.81 -1.73
N TYR A 178 -15.27 -0.81 -1.00
CA TYR A 178 -14.02 -0.12 -1.33
C TYR A 178 -12.84 -1.11 -1.42
N ILE A 179 -12.65 -1.96 -0.41
CA ILE A 179 -11.58 -2.96 -0.42
C ILE A 179 -11.73 -3.89 -1.63
N LEU A 180 -12.93 -4.42 -1.89
CA LEU A 180 -13.17 -5.27 -3.06
C LEU A 180 -12.80 -4.57 -4.37
N LEU A 181 -13.19 -3.30 -4.54
CA LEU A 181 -12.85 -2.51 -5.73
C LEU A 181 -11.33 -2.26 -5.90
N LEU A 182 -10.53 -2.37 -4.84
CA LEU A 182 -9.06 -2.36 -4.95
C LEU A 182 -8.51 -3.70 -5.47
N PHE A 183 -9.10 -4.84 -5.08
CA PHE A 183 -8.61 -6.16 -5.50
C PHE A 183 -9.16 -6.64 -6.84
N VAL A 184 -10.37 -6.22 -7.22
CA VAL A 184 -11.07 -6.64 -8.44
C VAL A 184 -10.27 -6.36 -9.73
N PRO A 185 -9.68 -5.17 -9.95
CA PRO A 185 -8.85 -4.91 -11.12
C PRO A 185 -7.60 -5.80 -11.19
N LEU A 186 -7.11 -6.26 -10.04
CA LEU A 186 -5.99 -7.19 -9.92
C LEU A 186 -6.44 -8.65 -9.90
N LEU A 187 -7.74 -8.93 -10.15
CA LEU A 187 -8.37 -10.24 -10.12
C LEU A 187 -8.01 -11.09 -8.90
N PHE A 188 -7.85 -10.43 -7.74
CA PHE A 188 -7.47 -11.07 -6.49
C PHE A 188 -6.13 -11.84 -6.52
N LEU A 189 -5.28 -11.66 -7.55
CA LEU A 189 -3.90 -12.17 -7.56
C LEU A 189 -3.09 -11.80 -6.32
N PRO A 190 -3.25 -10.59 -5.72
CA PRO A 190 -2.57 -10.28 -4.46
C PRO A 190 -2.85 -11.29 -3.34
N LEU A 191 -4.01 -11.95 -3.31
CA LEU A 191 -4.35 -12.97 -2.31
C LEU A 191 -3.47 -14.23 -2.42
N LEU A 192 -2.84 -14.47 -3.56
CA LEU A 192 -1.85 -15.53 -3.71
C LEU A 192 -0.47 -15.12 -3.16
N GLY A 193 -0.22 -13.82 -2.95
CA GLY A 193 0.97 -13.22 -2.35
C GLY A 193 0.79 -12.83 -0.88
N LEU A 194 0.32 -13.77 -0.04
CA LEU A 194 -0.09 -13.47 1.34
C LEU A 194 0.99 -12.80 2.21
N TYR A 195 2.28 -13.08 1.97
CA TYR A 195 3.36 -12.45 2.74
C TYR A 195 3.51 -10.98 2.37
N GLU A 196 3.41 -10.68 1.08
CA GLU A 196 3.52 -9.33 0.54
C GLU A 196 2.32 -8.45 0.95
N LEU A 197 1.15 -9.04 1.16
CA LEU A 197 -0.04 -8.33 1.68
C LEU A 197 0.15 -7.75 3.07
N ILE A 198 1.14 -8.19 3.84
CA ILE A 198 1.48 -7.57 5.13
C ILE A 198 1.71 -6.06 4.95
N MET A 199 2.30 -5.65 3.82
CA MET A 199 2.54 -4.24 3.52
C MET A 199 1.27 -3.44 3.22
N CYS A 200 0.16 -4.10 2.87
CA CYS A 200 -1.15 -3.45 2.70
C CYS A 200 -1.89 -3.24 4.03
N ILE A 201 -1.45 -3.90 5.12
CA ILE A 201 -2.11 -3.84 6.43
C ILE A 201 -2.29 -2.41 6.94
N PRO A 202 -1.32 -1.47 6.84
CA PRO A 202 -1.51 -0.12 7.35
C PRO A 202 -2.73 0.58 6.77
N TRP A 203 -2.87 0.54 5.44
CA TRP A 203 -3.98 1.17 4.75
C TRP A 203 -5.30 0.45 5.05
N ILE A 204 -5.33 -0.88 4.95
CA ILE A 204 -6.55 -1.65 5.25
C ILE A 204 -6.99 -1.43 6.71
N SER A 205 -6.06 -1.35 7.65
CA SER A 205 -6.37 -1.10 9.06
C SER A 205 -6.92 0.31 9.27
N LEU A 206 -6.32 1.32 8.64
CA LEU A 206 -6.84 2.69 8.66
C LEU A 206 -8.28 2.75 8.14
N ILE A 207 -8.56 2.11 7.00
CA ILE A 207 -9.88 2.07 6.37
C ILE A 207 -10.91 1.38 7.28
N MET A 208 -10.54 0.26 7.89
CA MET A 208 -11.44 -0.47 8.78
C MET A 208 -11.75 0.32 10.06
N LEU A 209 -10.79 1.09 10.58
CA LEU A 209 -10.89 1.78 11.87
C LEU A 209 -11.37 3.23 11.77
N THR A 210 -11.24 3.89 10.62
CA THR A 210 -11.67 5.28 10.47
C THR A 210 -13.19 5.42 10.34
N GLN A 211 -13.74 6.55 10.78
CA GLN A 211 -15.11 6.96 10.45
C GLN A 211 -15.14 8.05 9.37
N TYR A 212 -13.98 8.50 8.89
CA TYR A 212 -13.89 9.53 7.88
C TYR A 212 -14.08 8.92 6.49
N SER A 213 -15.28 9.09 5.93
CA SER A 213 -15.69 8.44 4.68
C SER A 213 -14.82 8.77 3.49
N TYR A 214 -14.21 9.95 3.49
CA TYR A 214 -13.32 10.41 2.41
C TYR A 214 -12.16 9.42 2.14
N LEU A 215 -11.63 8.76 3.17
CA LEU A 215 -10.50 7.83 3.02
C LEU A 215 -10.87 6.53 2.30
N TYR A 216 -12.14 6.13 2.33
CA TYR A 216 -12.63 4.90 1.69
C TYR A 216 -13.62 5.17 0.56
N GLN A 217 -13.60 6.38 -0.02
CA GLN A 217 -14.20 6.62 -1.33
C GLN A 217 -13.26 6.12 -2.43
N TYR A 218 -13.80 5.37 -3.39
CA TYR A 218 -12.98 4.76 -4.43
C TYR A 218 -12.26 5.79 -5.30
N GLY A 219 -12.93 6.91 -5.62
CA GLY A 219 -12.40 8.04 -6.37
C GLY A 219 -11.55 9.02 -5.55
N SER A 220 -11.06 8.62 -4.37
CA SER A 220 -10.08 9.39 -3.61
C SER A 220 -8.65 9.03 -4.03
N PHE A 221 -7.75 10.00 -4.03
CA PHE A 221 -6.36 9.83 -4.49
C PHE A 221 -5.47 8.99 -3.57
N HIS A 222 -5.86 8.77 -2.31
CA HIS A 222 -5.02 8.11 -1.32
C HIS A 222 -4.71 6.64 -1.65
N ALA A 223 -5.67 5.93 -2.25
CA ALA A 223 -5.57 4.50 -2.54
C ALA A 223 -4.41 4.16 -3.50
N GLY A 224 -4.16 5.02 -4.50
CA GLY A 224 -3.10 4.80 -5.48
C GLY A 224 -1.70 4.93 -4.91
N GLY A 225 -1.51 5.79 -3.90
CA GLY A 225 -0.23 5.94 -3.20
C GLY A 225 -0.02 4.91 -2.10
N PHE A 226 -1.00 4.70 -1.23
CA PHE A 226 -0.81 3.95 0.02
C PHE A 226 -1.13 2.46 -0.05
N PHE A 227 -1.90 2.02 -1.04
CA PHE A 227 -2.24 0.61 -1.25
C PHE A 227 -1.69 0.08 -2.57
N GLY A 228 -1.84 0.85 -3.65
CA GLY A 228 -1.48 0.44 -5.02
C GLY A 228 -0.12 -0.24 -5.17
N PRO A 229 1.01 0.39 -4.77
CA PRO A 229 2.33 -0.22 -4.99
C PRO A 229 2.49 -1.57 -4.29
N PHE A 230 1.94 -1.72 -3.08
CA PHE A 230 2.03 -2.96 -2.31
C PHE A 230 1.12 -4.06 -2.88
N ALA A 231 -0.09 -3.70 -3.31
CA ALA A 231 -1.00 -4.64 -3.95
C ALA A 231 -0.43 -5.17 -5.27
N ILE A 232 0.25 -4.32 -6.04
CA ILE A 232 0.95 -4.73 -7.26
C ILE A 232 2.11 -5.67 -6.93
N LEU A 233 2.94 -5.36 -5.92
CA LEU A 233 4.00 -6.27 -5.48
C LEU A 233 3.45 -7.64 -5.03
N ALA A 234 2.33 -7.66 -4.31
CA ALA A 234 1.65 -8.89 -3.91
C ALA A 234 1.08 -9.65 -5.11
N ALA A 235 0.49 -8.97 -6.10
CA ALA A 235 0.03 -9.60 -7.33
C ALA A 235 1.18 -10.25 -8.10
N LEU A 236 2.34 -9.59 -8.17
CA LEU A 236 3.55 -10.12 -8.79
C LEU A 236 4.06 -11.37 -8.07
N ALA A 237 4.07 -11.36 -6.73
CA ALA A 237 4.43 -12.53 -5.95
C ALA A 237 3.43 -13.70 -6.15
N GLY A 238 2.13 -13.40 -6.22
CA GLY A 238 1.09 -14.37 -6.54
C GLY A 238 1.29 -14.98 -7.93
N ALA A 239 1.56 -14.15 -8.94
CA ALA A 239 1.87 -14.60 -10.30
C ALA A 239 3.12 -15.49 -10.33
N LYS A 240 4.17 -15.14 -9.57
CA LYS A 240 5.39 -15.95 -9.44
C LYS A 240 5.08 -17.37 -8.99
N ARG A 241 4.31 -17.50 -7.91
CA ARG A 241 3.95 -18.79 -7.33
C ARG A 241 3.18 -19.66 -8.32
N LEU A 242 2.31 -19.07 -9.14
CA LEU A 242 1.62 -19.79 -10.21
C LEU A 242 2.59 -20.28 -11.29
N LEU A 243 3.53 -19.44 -11.72
CA LEU A 243 4.54 -19.80 -12.72
C LEU A 243 5.48 -20.92 -12.23
N GLU A 244 5.83 -20.92 -10.94
CA GLU A 244 6.67 -21.96 -10.31
C GLU A 244 5.96 -23.33 -10.26
N LEU A 245 4.63 -23.39 -10.23
CA LEU A 245 3.88 -24.65 -10.25
C LEU A 245 3.83 -25.30 -11.64
N ASN A 246 3.50 -24.52 -12.67
CA ASN A 246 3.47 -25.00 -14.05
C ASN A 246 3.60 -23.81 -15.02
N TYR A 247 4.80 -23.57 -15.51
CA TYR A 247 5.12 -22.37 -16.28
C TYR A 247 4.22 -22.18 -17.52
N SER A 248 4.03 -23.23 -18.33
CA SER A 248 3.27 -23.11 -19.59
C SER A 248 1.79 -22.85 -19.36
N LYS A 249 1.16 -23.61 -18.45
CA LYS A 249 -0.26 -23.42 -18.09
C LYS A 249 -0.48 -22.10 -17.37
N ALA A 250 0.38 -21.75 -16.40
CA ALA A 250 0.27 -20.53 -15.63
C ALA A 250 0.47 -19.28 -16.51
N THR A 251 1.40 -19.29 -17.47
CA THR A 251 1.57 -18.18 -18.40
C THR A 251 0.28 -17.89 -19.17
N ARG A 252 -0.41 -18.93 -19.66
CA ARG A 252 -1.70 -18.79 -20.36
C ARG A 252 -2.78 -18.22 -19.44
N ILE A 253 -2.89 -18.74 -18.22
CA ILE A 253 -3.86 -18.26 -17.22
C ILE A 253 -3.57 -16.80 -16.86
N LEU A 254 -2.32 -16.46 -16.54
CA LEU A 254 -1.92 -15.10 -16.18
C LEU A 254 -2.13 -14.12 -17.30
N HIS A 255 -1.87 -14.50 -18.55
CA HIS A 255 -2.19 -13.68 -19.70
C HIS A 255 -3.69 -13.35 -19.76
N THR A 256 -4.55 -14.36 -19.66
CA THR A 256 -6.01 -14.17 -19.62
C THR A 256 -6.41 -13.28 -18.44
N LEU A 257 -5.92 -13.57 -17.24
CA LEU A 257 -6.22 -12.79 -16.03
C LEU A 257 -5.80 -11.33 -16.19
N PHE A 258 -4.57 -11.03 -16.60
CA PHE A 258 -4.15 -9.64 -16.72
C PHE A 258 -4.86 -8.89 -17.85
N VAL A 259 -5.27 -9.55 -18.95
CA VAL A 259 -6.14 -8.94 -19.96
C VAL A 259 -7.50 -8.58 -19.38
N PHE A 260 -8.15 -9.50 -18.65
CA PHE A 260 -9.41 -9.22 -17.98
C PHE A 260 -9.26 -8.13 -16.91
N GLY A 261 -8.19 -8.15 -16.13
CA GLY A 261 -7.85 -7.12 -15.15
C GLY A 261 -7.67 -5.75 -15.80
N LEU A 262 -7.04 -5.68 -16.97
CA LEU A 262 -6.90 -4.45 -17.74
C LEU A 262 -8.25 -3.94 -18.25
N ILE A 263 -9.12 -4.83 -18.77
CA ILE A 263 -10.48 -4.46 -19.20
C ILE A 263 -11.27 -3.88 -18.02
N ILE A 264 -11.25 -4.56 -16.86
CA ILE A 264 -11.89 -4.09 -15.64
C ILE A 264 -11.32 -2.73 -15.21
N SER A 265 -10.00 -2.57 -15.29
CA SER A 265 -9.34 -1.30 -14.95
C SER A 265 -9.79 -0.17 -15.87
N LEU A 266 -9.94 -0.43 -17.17
CA LEU A 266 -10.46 0.53 -18.15
C LEU A 266 -11.95 0.82 -17.99
N ILE A 267 -12.73 -0.10 -17.41
CA ILE A 267 -14.14 0.16 -17.06
C ILE A 267 -14.24 1.05 -15.82
N LEU A 268 -13.40 0.80 -14.81
CA LEU A 268 -13.44 1.49 -13.53
C LEU A 268 -12.63 2.78 -13.49
N THR A 269 -11.80 3.06 -14.50
CA THR A 269 -11.01 4.31 -14.57
C THR A 269 -11.90 5.55 -14.64
N PRO A 270 -11.49 6.68 -14.03
CA PRO A 270 -12.20 7.96 -14.19
C PRO A 270 -12.24 8.47 -15.64
N LEU A 271 -11.44 7.94 -16.58
CA LEU A 271 -11.58 8.29 -18.00
C LEU A 271 -12.81 7.68 -18.67
N ASN A 272 -13.44 6.69 -18.06
CA ASN A 272 -14.65 6.10 -18.61
C ASN A 272 -15.86 7.03 -18.34
N PRO A 273 -16.45 7.68 -19.36
CA PRO A 273 -17.58 8.60 -19.14
C PRO A 273 -18.81 7.89 -18.54
N PHE A 274 -18.95 6.58 -18.77
CA PHE A 274 -20.08 5.81 -18.25
C PHE A 274 -20.01 5.56 -16.74
N ILE A 275 -18.86 5.73 -16.10
CA ILE A 275 -18.69 5.50 -14.65
C ILE A 275 -18.71 6.81 -13.84
N GLN A 276 -18.75 7.96 -14.52
CA GLN A 276 -18.91 9.28 -13.90
C GLN A 276 -20.22 9.33 -13.11
N ARG A 277 -20.17 9.92 -11.90
CA ARG A 277 -21.27 9.98 -10.92
C ARG A 277 -21.79 8.63 -10.41
N ILE A 278 -21.30 7.50 -10.90
CA ILE A 278 -21.68 6.15 -10.41
C ILE A 278 -20.80 5.77 -9.23
N LEU A 279 -19.48 5.93 -9.35
CA LEU A 279 -18.56 5.63 -8.27
C LEU A 279 -18.35 6.85 -7.35
N PRO A 280 -18.24 6.66 -6.04
CA PRO A 280 -18.04 7.76 -5.11
C PRO A 280 -16.62 8.30 -5.18
N GLY A 281 -16.47 9.61 -5.03
CA GLY A 281 -15.18 10.32 -4.95
C GLY A 281 -15.02 11.39 -6.02
N ILE A 282 -14.13 12.34 -5.75
CA ILE A 282 -13.88 13.52 -6.58
C ILE A 282 -13.40 13.16 -8.00
N ALA A 283 -12.68 12.06 -8.16
CA ALA A 283 -12.20 11.60 -9.46
C ALA A 283 -13.32 11.24 -10.45
N TYR A 284 -14.53 10.95 -9.95
CA TYR A 284 -15.72 10.58 -10.74
C TYR A 284 -16.78 11.68 -10.76
N MET A 285 -16.41 12.92 -10.41
CA MET A 285 -17.29 14.09 -10.54
C MET A 285 -17.02 14.83 -11.84
N ASP A 286 -18.05 15.51 -12.36
CA ASP A 286 -17.91 16.35 -13.55
C ASP A 286 -17.02 17.57 -13.29
N TYR A 287 -16.43 18.07 -14.37
CA TYR A 287 -15.72 19.34 -14.34
C TYR A 287 -16.69 20.53 -14.34
N PRO A 288 -16.36 21.63 -13.62
CA PRO A 288 -15.19 21.77 -12.76
C PRO A 288 -15.35 20.98 -11.46
N LYS A 289 -14.32 20.21 -11.11
CA LYS A 289 -14.32 19.45 -9.87
C LYS A 289 -14.30 20.41 -8.67
N PRO A 290 -15.10 20.17 -7.62
CA PRO A 290 -15.04 20.98 -6.42
C PRO A 290 -13.65 20.83 -5.80
N SER A 291 -12.92 21.92 -5.60
CA SER A 291 -11.61 21.82 -4.95
C SER A 291 -11.79 21.33 -3.50
N PRO A 292 -11.07 20.27 -3.09
CA PRO A 292 -11.18 19.71 -1.75
C PRO A 292 -10.76 20.69 -0.65
N HIS A 293 -10.12 21.81 -1.01
CA HIS A 293 -9.64 22.83 -0.08
C HIS A 293 -10.70 23.89 0.30
N TYR A 294 -11.89 23.91 -0.30
CA TYR A 294 -12.93 24.91 -0.01
C TYR A 294 -13.98 24.46 1.02
N ARG A 295 -13.79 23.31 1.67
CA ARG A 295 -14.70 22.82 2.72
C ARG A 295 -13.92 22.27 3.92
N TYR A 296 -13.23 23.17 4.60
CA TYR A 296 -12.80 22.98 5.99
C TYR A 296 -13.26 24.19 6.80
#